data_AF-A0A9D4QJP9-F1
#
_entry.id   AF-A0A9D4QJP9-F1
#
_cell.length_a   1.000
_cell.length_b   1.000
_cell.length_c   1.000
_cell.angle_alpha   90.00
_cell.angle_beta   90.00
_cell.angle_gamma   90.00
#
_symmetry.space_group_name_H-M   'P 1'
#
loop_
_entity.id
_entity.type
_entity.pdbx_description
1 polymer ?
#
loop_
_entity_poly.entity_id
_entity_poly.type
_entity_poly.pdbx_seq_one_letter_code
_entity_poly.pdbx_strand_id
1 'polypeptide(L)'
;MVKPIPPSDELLFTEEVVGYIPNLQRPRMPRYVSSQIPVEFHDYRRCERKSRDEILLYFRIRNERNVRNIQRENASLRQLVLCRICLSRESRVVFQPCGHLWICEIC
;
A
#
# COMPACT_ATOMS: atom_id res chain seq x y z
N MET A 1 23.24 -22.39 3.13
CA MET A 1 23.30 -21.94 1.71
C MET A 1 21.88 -21.70 1.24
N VAL A 2 21.44 -20.44 1.19
CA VAL A 2 20.08 -20.06 0.75
C VAL A 2 20.24 -19.41 -0.62
N LYS A 3 19.57 -19.95 -1.64
CA LYS A 3 19.56 -19.34 -2.99
C LYS A 3 18.54 -18.19 -3.02
N PRO A 4 18.85 -17.06 -3.66
CA PRO A 4 17.93 -15.93 -3.77
C PRO A 4 16.78 -16.22 -4.75
N ILE A 5 15.62 -15.65 -4.43
CA ILE A 5 14.39 -15.68 -5.23
C ILE A 5 14.52 -14.62 -6.34
N PRO A 6 14.18 -14.93 -7.61
CA PRO A 6 14.30 -13.97 -8.71
C PRO A 6 13.22 -12.88 -8.66
N PRO A 7 13.49 -11.70 -9.27
CA PRO A 7 12.57 -10.55 -9.28
C PRO A 7 11.31 -10.78 -10.13
N SER A 8 10.24 -10.11 -9.74
CA SER A 8 8.83 -10.31 -10.14
C SER A 8 8.42 -9.82 -11.55
N ASP A 9 9.35 -9.76 -12.52
CA ASP A 9 9.09 -9.11 -13.82
C ASP A 9 8.81 -10.08 -14.98
N GLU A 10 8.53 -11.35 -14.72
CA GLU A 10 8.10 -12.31 -15.76
C GLU A 10 6.69 -12.82 -15.50
N LEU A 11 5.69 -12.01 -15.84
CA LEU A 11 4.36 -12.52 -16.16
C LEU A 11 4.18 -12.42 -17.68
N LEU A 12 4.51 -13.53 -18.33
CA LEU A 12 4.22 -13.82 -19.73
C LEU A 12 2.73 -13.58 -20.01
N PHE A 13 2.46 -12.69 -20.95
CA PHE A 13 1.18 -12.58 -21.63
C PHE A 13 0.86 -13.93 -22.28
N THR A 14 -0.24 -14.55 -21.89
CA THR A 14 -0.93 -15.53 -22.75
C THR A 14 -2.25 -14.91 -23.18
N GLU A 15 -2.31 -14.56 -24.46
CA GLU A 15 -3.53 -14.26 -25.19
C GLU A 15 -4.45 -15.49 -25.24
N GLU A 16 -5.71 -15.23 -25.60
CA GLU A 16 -6.80 -16.17 -25.91
C GLU A 16 -7.58 -16.73 -24.71
N VAL A 17 -8.81 -16.22 -24.49
CA VAL A 17 -10.03 -16.90 -24.97
C VAL A 17 -11.12 -15.84 -25.20
N VAL A 18 -11.59 -15.73 -26.45
CA VAL A 18 -12.80 -14.98 -26.82
C VAL A 18 -14.01 -15.79 -26.39
N GLY A 19 -14.71 -15.35 -25.35
CA GLY A 19 -15.97 -15.94 -24.88
C GLY A 19 -17.13 -14.98 -25.11
N TYR A 20 -17.98 -15.28 -26.09
CA TYR A 20 -19.25 -14.60 -26.34
C TYR A 20 -20.26 -14.94 -25.22
N ILE A 21 -20.76 -13.95 -24.47
CA ILE A 21 -21.81 -14.16 -23.46
C ILE A 21 -23.10 -13.44 -23.93
N PRO A 22 -24.13 -14.17 -24.40
CA PRO A 22 -25.43 -13.59 -24.64
C PRO A 22 -26.21 -13.47 -23.32
N ASN A 23 -27.00 -12.39 -23.22
CA ASN A 23 -27.95 -12.06 -22.13
C ASN A 23 -27.36 -11.28 -20.93
N LEU A 24 -27.42 -9.95 -21.05
CA LEU A 24 -27.35 -9.00 -19.94
C LEU A 24 -28.57 -9.17 -19.02
N GLN A 25 -28.49 -10.08 -18.06
CA GLN A 25 -29.27 -9.95 -16.83
C GLN A 25 -28.54 -8.98 -15.90
N ARG A 26 -29.28 -7.97 -15.43
CA ARG A 26 -28.79 -6.85 -14.60
C ARG A 26 -27.81 -7.33 -13.54
N PRO A 27 -26.66 -6.68 -13.31
CA PRO A 27 -25.71 -7.10 -12.29
C PRO A 27 -26.38 -7.02 -10.91
N ARG A 28 -26.49 -8.16 -10.23
CA ARG A 28 -26.76 -8.17 -8.79
C ARG A 28 -25.55 -7.56 -8.10
N MET A 29 -25.77 -6.49 -7.34
CA MET A 29 -24.70 -5.81 -6.63
C MET A 29 -23.97 -6.77 -5.68
N PRO A 30 -22.63 -6.75 -5.63
CA PRO A 30 -21.91 -7.44 -4.58
C PRO A 30 -22.31 -6.84 -3.23
N ARG A 31 -22.79 -7.68 -2.29
CA ARG A 31 -22.89 -7.31 -0.88
C ARG A 31 -21.47 -7.28 -0.32
N TYR A 32 -20.80 -6.14 -0.48
CA TYR A 32 -19.50 -5.92 0.14
C TYR A 32 -19.70 -5.64 1.63
N VAL A 33 -19.31 -6.59 2.47
CA VAL A 33 -19.26 -6.43 3.92
C VAL A 33 -18.03 -5.59 4.23
N SER A 34 -18.26 -4.32 4.50
CA SER A 34 -17.26 -3.30 4.81
C SER A 34 -16.68 -3.49 6.21
N SER A 35 -15.38 -3.29 6.36
CA SER A 35 -14.89 -2.56 7.52
C SER A 35 -13.77 -1.61 7.11
N GLN A 36 -14.13 -0.32 7.07
CA GLN A 36 -13.27 0.87 7.16
C GLN A 36 -12.69 1.42 5.85
N ILE A 37 -13.58 1.86 4.96
CA ILE A 37 -13.30 3.03 4.12
C ILE A 37 -14.46 4.03 4.34
N PRO A 38 -14.21 5.23 4.89
CA PRO A 38 -15.22 6.27 4.87
C PRO A 38 -15.28 6.80 3.44
N VAL A 39 -16.14 6.20 2.62
CA VAL A 39 -16.63 6.85 1.41
C VAL A 39 -17.74 7.79 1.87
N GLU A 40 -17.44 9.07 1.97
CA GLU A 40 -18.48 10.09 2.08
C GLU A 40 -19.41 9.92 0.87
N PHE A 41 -20.58 9.39 1.16
CA PHE A 41 -21.58 9.00 0.18
C PHE A 41 -22.36 10.26 -0.22
N HIS A 42 -21.75 11.08 -1.09
CA HIS A 42 -22.37 12.31 -1.56
C HIS A 42 -23.34 12.02 -2.72
N ASP A 43 -24.63 12.19 -2.41
CA ASP A 43 -25.78 12.56 -3.25
C ASP A 43 -25.74 12.17 -4.74
N TYR A 44 -26.48 11.12 -5.12
CA TYR A 44 -26.59 10.57 -6.49
C TYR A 44 -27.38 11.44 -7.48
N ARG A 45 -27.80 12.67 -7.14
CA ARG A 45 -28.57 13.53 -8.05
C ARG A 45 -27.71 14.43 -8.94
N ARG A 46 -26.77 13.84 -9.70
CA ARG A 46 -26.33 14.25 -11.06
C ARG A 46 -25.29 13.25 -11.55
N CYS A 47 -25.67 12.31 -12.42
CA CYS A 47 -24.71 11.36 -13.01
C CYS A 47 -24.04 12.02 -14.23
N GLU A 48 -23.06 12.89 -13.99
CA GLU A 48 -22.06 13.19 -15.02
C GLU A 48 -21.16 11.96 -15.14
N ARG A 49 -21.20 11.27 -16.27
CA ARG A 49 -20.25 10.19 -16.56
C ARG A 49 -18.87 10.82 -16.63
N LYS A 50 -18.11 10.70 -15.55
CA LYS A 50 -16.70 11.06 -15.57
C LYS A 50 -16.01 10.30 -16.69
N SER A 51 -15.16 10.98 -17.43
CA SER A 51 -14.41 10.34 -18.50
C SER A 51 -13.48 9.28 -17.89
N ARG A 52 -13.07 8.30 -18.71
CA ARG A 52 -12.06 7.33 -18.30
C ARG A 52 -10.80 8.03 -17.76
N ASP A 53 -10.41 9.13 -18.39
CA ASP A 53 -9.21 9.87 -18.02
C ASP A 53 -9.35 10.56 -16.66
N GLU A 54 -10.52 11.09 -16.33
CA GLU A 54 -10.80 11.68 -15.02
C GLU A 54 -10.75 10.62 -13.90
N ILE A 55 -11.29 9.43 -14.15
CA ILE A 55 -11.24 8.32 -13.19
C ILE A 55 -9.79 7.87 -12.96
N LEU A 56 -9.03 7.73 -14.04
CA LEU A 56 -7.61 7.35 -13.97
C LEU A 56 -6.78 8.41 -13.25
N LEU A 57 -7.06 9.69 -13.49
CA LEU A 57 -6.40 10.80 -12.80
C LEU A 57 -6.69 10.78 -11.30
N TYR A 58 -7.95 10.58 -10.91
CA TYR A 58 -8.31 10.44 -9.49
C TYR A 58 -7.56 9.30 -8.82
N PHE A 59 -7.52 8.12 -9.46
CA PHE A 59 -6.82 6.96 -8.90
C PHE A 59 -5.32 7.20 -8.78
N ARG A 60 -4.70 7.83 -9.78
CA ARG A 60 -3.28 8.21 -9.74
C ARG A 60 -2.99 9.15 -8.58
N ILE A 61 -3.73 10.26 -8.46
CA ILE A 61 -3.54 11.24 -7.38
C ILE A 61 -3.72 10.59 -6.01
N ARG A 62 -4.73 9.73 -5.85
CA ARG A 62 -4.97 8.99 -4.61
C ARG A 62 -3.79 8.08 -4.28
N ASN A 63 -3.30 7.30 -5.24
CA ASN A 63 -2.18 6.39 -5.02
C ASN A 63 -0.90 7.13 -4.68
N GLU A 64 -0.60 8.22 -5.38
CA GLU A 64 0.57 9.06 -5.09
C GLU A 64 0.51 9.65 -3.68
N ARG A 65 -0.68 10.03 -3.19
CA ARG A 65 -0.85 10.44 -1.79
C ARG A 65 -0.59 9.29 -0.83
N ASN A 66 -1.16 8.12 -1.10
CA ASN A 66 -0.98 6.93 -0.26
C ASN A 66 0.49 6.50 -0.17
N VAL A 67 1.19 6.42 -1.31
CA VAL A 67 2.63 6.09 -1.35
C VAL A 67 3.44 7.09 -0.52
N ARG A 68 3.18 8.39 -0.68
CA ARG A 68 3.86 9.41 0.13
C ARG A 68 3.59 9.26 1.62
N ASN A 69 2.36 8.97 2.01
CA ASN A 69 2.00 8.77 3.42
C ASN A 69 2.74 7.56 4.01
N ILE A 70 2.72 6.42 3.30
CA ILE A 70 3.42 5.20 3.71
C ILE A 70 4.93 5.43 3.80
N GLN A 71 5.51 6.17 2.85
CA GLN A 71 6.94 6.49 2.88
C GLN A 71 7.30 7.35 4.11
N ARG A 72 6.47 8.31 4.49
CA ARG A 72 6.68 9.13 5.70
C ARG A 72 6.60 8.29 6.97
N GLU A 73 5.58 7.43 7.07
CA GLU A 73 5.41 6.55 8.22
C GLU A 73 6.58 5.59 8.35
N ASN A 74 6.98 4.93 7.26
CA ASN A 74 8.16 4.06 7.25
C ASN A 74 9.44 4.80 7.66
N ALA A 75 9.62 6.05 7.21
CA ALA A 75 10.77 6.85 7.61
C ALA A 75 10.76 7.14 9.12
N SER A 76 9.59 7.48 9.68
CA SER A 76 9.42 7.72 11.12
C SER A 76 9.68 6.45 11.94
N LEU A 77 9.11 5.31 11.53
CA LEU A 77 9.33 4.02 12.20
C LEU A 77 10.80 3.61 12.18
N ARG A 78 11.50 3.82 11.06
CA ARG A 78 12.95 3.57 10.96
C ARG A 78 13.73 4.43 11.96
N GLN A 79 13.36 5.69 12.16
CA GLN A 79 14.02 6.55 13.15
C GLN A 79 13.83 6.10 14.60
N LEU A 80 12.80 5.30 14.90
CA LEU A 80 12.59 4.75 16.25
C LEU A 80 13.62 3.68 16.61
N VAL A 81 14.09 2.92 15.62
CA VAL A 81 15.02 1.80 15.82
C VAL A 81 16.48 2.18 15.61
N LEU A 82 16.79 3.40 15.16
CA LEU A 82 18.17 3.86 14.98
C LEU A 82 18.85 4.21 16.30
N CYS A 83 20.16 3.94 16.35
CA CYS A 83 21.05 4.31 17.44
C CYS A 83 21.02 5.82 17.65
N ARG A 84 20.79 6.26 18.88
CA ARG A 84 20.66 7.68 19.24
C ARG A 84 21.98 8.45 19.23
N ILE A 85 23.12 7.76 19.08
CA ILE A 85 24.44 8.36 19.00
C ILE A 85 24.83 8.61 17.54
N CYS A 86 24.91 7.56 16.72
CA CYS A 86 25.38 7.68 15.34
C CYS A 86 24.27 7.91 14.30
N LEU A 87 22.99 7.70 14.65
CA LEU A 87 21.82 7.82 13.77
C LEU A 87 21.93 7.06 12.44
N SER A 88 22.79 6.04 12.38
CA SER A 88 23.13 5.32 11.14
C SER A 88 22.82 3.83 11.25
N ARG A 89 23.16 3.22 12.39
CA ARG A 89 22.93 1.79 12.67
C ARG A 89 21.72 1.59 13.56
N GLU A 90 21.14 0.39 13.53
CA GLU A 90 20.06 0.00 14.43
C GLU A 90 20.56 -0.13 15.87
N SER A 91 19.69 0.22 16.81
CA SER A 91 19.87 0.00 18.24
C SER A 91 19.82 -1.49 18.54
N ARG A 92 20.84 -2.01 19.23
CA ARG A 92 21.01 -3.44 19.53
C ARG A 92 21.39 -3.74 20.97
N VAL A 93 21.71 -2.72 21.76
CA VAL A 93 22.13 -2.88 23.17
C VAL A 93 21.00 -2.47 24.11
N VAL A 94 20.64 -3.37 25.02
CA VAL A 94 19.67 -3.13 26.09
C VAL A 94 20.41 -2.77 27.37
N PHE A 95 20.11 -1.61 27.95
CA PHE A 95 20.70 -1.19 29.22
C PHE A 95 20.01 -1.89 30.40
N GLN A 96 20.79 -2.49 31.31
CA GLN A 96 20.27 -2.99 32.59
C GLN A 96 20.59 -2.00 33.72
N PRO A 97 19.69 -1.84 34.71
CA PRO A 97 18.43 -2.57 34.92
C PRO A 97 17.20 -1.98 34.19
N CYS A 98 17.32 -0.85 33.49
CA CYS A 98 16.15 -0.09 33.00
C CYS A 98 15.47 -0.66 31.74
N GLY A 99 16.13 -1.53 30.97
CA GLY A 99 15.59 -2.20 29.80
C GLY A 99 15.54 -1.35 28.51
N HIS A 100 16.09 -0.13 28.50
CA HIS A 100 16.02 0.73 27.31
C HIS A 100 16.97 0.28 26.18
N LEU A 101 16.48 0.28 24.94
CA LEU A 101 17.22 -0.09 23.73
C LEU A 101 17.51 1.15 22.87
N TRP A 102 18.68 1.77 23.05
CA TRP A 102 18.95 3.13 22.51
C TRP A 102 20.20 3.26 21.64
N ILE A 103 21.15 2.33 21.73
CA ILE A 103 22.46 2.41 21.05
C ILE A 103 22.78 1.15 20.25
N CYS A 104 23.61 1.29 19.23
CA CYS A 104 24.19 0.16 18.49
C CYS A 104 25.37 -0.44 19.27
N GLU A 105 25.83 -1.64 18.89
CA GLU A 105 26.94 -2.34 19.57
C GLU A 105 28.33 -1.64 19.50
N ILE A 106 28.48 -0.63 18.63
CA ILE A 106 29.77 0.06 18.39
C ILE A 106 29.84 1.42 19.12
N CYS A 107 28.70 2.01 19.47
CA CYS A 107 28.62 3.31 20.15
C CYS A 107 28.23 3.07 21.60
#